data_AF-A0A7C4LKM4-F1
#
_entry.id   AF-A0A7C4LKM4-F1
#
_cell.length_a   1.000
_cell.length_b   1.000
_cell.length_c   1.000
_cell.angle_alpha   90.00
_cell.angle_beta   90.00
_cell.angle_gamma   90.00
#
_symmetry.space_group_name_H-M   'P 1'
#
loop_
_entity.id
_entity.type
_entity.pdbx_description
1 polymer ?
#
loop_
_entity_poly.entity_id
_entity_poly.type
_entity_poly.pdbx_seq_one_letter_code
_entity_poly.pdbx_strand_id
1 'polypeptide(L)'
;MSRHVLLPTCIALCSLGCLQTLEDQVKKDPNSIVGKKTQNIGQFDPNAGAAVSDSKIRATDPVTAPVSAYGPMLEQISKTHIAHAVNLFYATEGRYPESYDEFMQKIIKANNIQLPVLPGGKQYQYDVANHQLVVVDAPTDAGANSGHPAATGP
;
A
#
# COMPACT_ATOMS: atom_id res chain seq x y z
N MET A 1 20.98 59.62 -16.38
CA MET A 1 19.94 58.58 -16.19
C MET A 1 20.63 57.22 -16.09
N SER A 2 21.06 56.85 -14.88
CA SER A 2 21.70 55.56 -14.60
C SER A 2 20.64 54.50 -14.35
N ARG A 3 20.58 53.48 -15.21
CA ARG A 3 19.77 52.28 -14.98
C ARG A 3 20.72 51.20 -14.46
N HIS A 4 20.69 50.99 -13.15
CA HIS A 4 21.37 49.88 -12.49
C HIS A 4 20.81 48.55 -13.02
N VAL A 5 21.66 47.78 -13.69
CA VAL A 5 21.49 46.34 -13.86
C VAL A 5 22.07 45.71 -12.59
N LEU A 6 21.21 45.25 -11.69
CA LEU A 6 21.61 44.48 -10.52
C LEU A 6 20.65 43.29 -10.36
N LEU A 7 21.12 42.14 -10.83
CA LEU A 7 20.53 40.81 -10.73
C LEU A 7 21.74 39.85 -10.75
N PRO A 8 21.81 38.70 -10.06
CA PRO A 8 21.07 38.19 -8.89
C PRO A 8 22.03 37.63 -7.80
N THR A 9 21.88 38.00 -6.53
CA THR A 9 22.61 37.34 -5.41
C THR A 9 21.62 36.79 -4.38
N CYS A 10 20.77 35.86 -4.80
CA CYS A 10 19.91 35.07 -3.91
C CYS A 10 20.01 33.56 -4.19
N ILE A 11 21.19 33.08 -4.60
CA ILE A 11 21.49 31.64 -4.72
C ILE A 11 22.67 31.33 -3.80
N ALA A 12 22.43 31.27 -2.48
CA ALA A 12 23.47 30.79 -1.57
C ALA A 12 23.00 30.32 -0.18
N LEU A 13 21.71 30.31 0.19
CA LEU A 13 21.35 30.06 1.59
C LEU A 13 20.02 29.32 1.80
N CYS A 14 19.77 28.20 1.11
CA CYS A 14 18.62 27.32 1.40
C CYS A 14 18.96 25.82 1.43
N SER A 15 20.23 25.41 1.32
CA SER A 15 20.58 24.01 1.07
C SER A 15 21.06 23.18 2.27
N LEU A 16 21.13 23.73 3.49
CA LEU A 16 21.54 22.93 4.67
C LEU A 16 20.48 22.83 5.78
N GLY A 17 19.36 23.54 5.69
CA GLY A 17 18.33 23.54 6.75
C GLY A 17 17.23 22.49 6.61
N CYS A 18 16.96 21.96 5.40
CA CYS A 18 15.82 21.08 5.19
C CYS A 18 16.15 19.59 5.38
N LEU A 19 17.41 19.17 5.24
CA LEU A 19 17.72 17.74 5.19
C LEU A 19 17.75 17.09 6.59
N GLN A 20 18.30 17.78 7.59
CA GLN A 20 18.49 17.25 8.95
C GLN A 20 17.17 17.13 9.73
N THR A 21 16.16 17.96 9.42
CA THR A 21 14.85 17.89 10.10
C THR A 21 13.97 16.76 9.56
N LEU A 22 14.18 16.30 8.33
CA LEU A 22 13.44 15.15 7.79
C LEU A 22 13.89 13.83 8.43
N GLU A 23 15.18 13.70 8.74
CA GLU A 23 15.74 12.46 9.30
C GLU A 23 15.24 12.20 10.73
N ASP A 24 15.07 13.25 11.54
CA ASP A 24 14.61 13.12 12.94
C ASP A 24 13.09 12.85 13.07
N GLN A 25 12.29 13.21 12.05
CA GLN A 25 10.85 12.92 11.99
C GLN A 25 10.54 11.47 11.57
N VAL A 26 11.58 10.68 11.22
CA VAL A 26 11.47 9.23 10.94
C VAL A 26 11.89 8.41 12.15
N LYS A 27 11.63 8.89 13.37
CA LYS A 27 11.62 8.02 14.56
C LYS A 27 10.37 7.14 14.50
N LYS A 28 10.54 6.03 13.78
CA LYS A 28 9.54 5.01 13.45
C LYS A 28 8.96 4.41 14.73
N ASP A 29 7.70 4.73 15.03
CA ASP A 29 6.93 4.06 16.09
C ASP A 29 7.00 2.53 15.91
N PRO A 30 7.25 1.73 16.97
CA PRO A 30 7.35 0.27 16.88
C PRO A 30 6.04 -0.40 16.43
N ASN A 31 4.90 0.29 16.62
CA ASN A 31 3.58 -0.13 16.13
C ASN A 31 3.21 0.45 14.76
N SER A 32 4.10 1.20 14.11
CA SER A 32 3.83 1.74 12.78
C SER A 32 3.90 0.65 11.71
N ILE A 33 2.82 0.53 10.93
CA ILE A 33 2.70 -0.33 9.75
C ILE A 33 3.55 0.24 8.58
N VAL A 34 3.94 1.52 8.67
CA VAL A 34 4.70 2.24 7.64
C VAL A 34 6.05 1.58 7.40
N GLY A 35 6.22 1.00 6.21
CA GLY A 35 7.46 0.36 5.77
C GLY A 35 7.64 -1.10 6.19
N LYS A 36 6.62 -1.76 6.75
CA LYS A 36 6.59 -3.22 6.89
C LYS A 36 6.21 -3.84 5.54
N LYS A 37 6.84 -4.96 5.20
CA LYS A 37 6.53 -5.71 3.98
C LYS A 37 6.16 -7.16 4.31
N THR A 38 5.37 -7.78 3.44
CA THR A 38 4.87 -9.14 3.55
C THR A 38 5.05 -9.86 2.21
N GLN A 39 5.34 -11.16 2.29
CA GLN A 39 5.25 -12.08 1.16
C GLN A 39 4.04 -13.01 1.29
N ASN A 40 3.20 -12.78 2.30
CA ASN A 40 1.99 -13.56 2.53
C ASN A 40 0.86 -12.95 1.67
N ILE A 41 0.60 -13.59 0.54
CA ILE A 41 -0.51 -13.29 -0.38
C ILE A 41 -1.41 -14.52 -0.35
N GLY A 42 -2.70 -14.39 -0.07
CA GLY A 42 -3.63 -15.53 -0.11
C GLY A 42 -4.03 -15.91 -1.54
N GLN A 43 -4.73 -17.03 -1.71
CA GLN A 43 -5.45 -17.32 -2.95
C GLN A 43 -6.84 -16.69 -2.87
N PHE A 44 -7.29 -16.03 -3.94
CA PHE A 44 -8.64 -15.47 -3.99
C PHE A 44 -9.65 -16.57 -4.29
N ASP A 45 -10.67 -16.69 -3.43
CA ASP A 45 -11.81 -17.57 -3.64
C ASP A 45 -13.09 -16.72 -3.81
N PRO A 46 -13.67 -16.66 -5.02
CA PRO A 46 -14.88 -15.89 -5.29
C PRO A 46 -16.12 -16.41 -4.55
N ASN A 47 -16.11 -17.65 -4.05
CA ASN A 47 -17.24 -18.25 -3.33
C ASN A 47 -17.13 -18.10 -1.81
N ALA A 48 -15.98 -17.62 -1.30
CA ALA A 48 -15.73 -17.49 0.14
C ALA A 48 -16.42 -16.27 0.79
N GLY A 49 -17.24 -15.52 0.03
CA GLY A 49 -17.94 -14.33 0.54
C GLY A 49 -17.02 -13.16 0.87
N ALA A 50 -15.77 -13.19 0.41
CA ALA A 50 -14.80 -12.12 0.64
C ALA A 50 -15.21 -10.86 -0.12
N ALA A 51 -15.50 -9.77 0.62
CA ALA A 51 -15.76 -8.48 0.03
C ALA A 51 -14.46 -7.93 -0.59
N VAL A 52 -14.42 -7.84 -1.92
CA VAL A 52 -13.34 -7.17 -2.64
C VAL A 52 -13.41 -5.67 -2.30
N SER A 53 -12.32 -5.13 -1.77
CA SER A 53 -12.23 -3.72 -1.36
C SER A 53 -12.48 -2.81 -2.58
N ASP A 54 -13.46 -1.90 -2.50
CA ASP A 54 -13.82 -0.94 -3.57
C ASP A 54 -12.75 0.17 -3.76
N SER A 55 -11.67 0.16 -2.97
CA SER A 55 -10.57 1.15 -3.00
C SER A 55 -11.01 2.63 -2.90
N LYS A 56 -12.25 2.90 -2.46
CA LYS A 56 -12.85 4.24 -2.52
C LYS A 56 -12.39 5.13 -1.37
N ILE A 57 -11.77 6.26 -1.71
CA ILE A 57 -11.38 7.29 -0.75
C ILE A 57 -12.64 7.96 -0.20
N ARG A 58 -12.95 7.73 1.07
CA ARG A 58 -13.93 8.50 1.83
C ARG A 58 -13.19 9.51 2.70
N ALA A 59 -12.80 10.62 2.09
CA ALA A 59 -12.22 11.74 2.84
C ALA A 59 -13.36 12.46 3.57
N THR A 60 -13.61 12.11 4.83
CA THR A 60 -14.59 12.82 5.67
C THR A 60 -14.01 14.08 6.30
N ASP A 61 -12.68 14.21 6.40
CA ASP A 61 -12.03 15.36 7.02
C ASP A 61 -10.72 15.77 6.29
N PRO A 62 -10.49 17.08 6.05
CA PRO A 62 -9.31 17.56 5.30
C PRO A 62 -7.98 17.29 6.02
N VAL A 63 -8.00 17.07 7.34
CA VAL A 63 -6.81 16.71 8.12
C VAL A 63 -6.42 15.25 7.90
N THR A 64 -7.40 14.34 7.75
CA THR A 64 -7.16 12.90 7.57
C THR A 64 -7.15 12.48 6.10
N ALA A 65 -7.50 13.39 5.19
CA ALA A 65 -7.51 13.15 3.75
C ALA A 65 -6.20 12.52 3.20
N PRO A 66 -4.98 12.98 3.58
CA PRO A 66 -3.75 12.35 3.10
C PRO A 66 -3.59 10.90 3.57
N VAL A 67 -4.03 10.60 4.79
CA VAL A 67 -3.97 9.25 5.37
C VAL A 67 -4.96 8.33 4.67
N SER A 68 -6.16 8.82 4.34
CA SER A 68 -7.19 8.05 3.62
C SER A 68 -6.78 7.66 2.20
N ALA A 69 -5.88 8.41 1.56
CA ALA A 69 -5.37 8.12 0.22
C ALA A 69 -4.23 7.08 0.20
N TYR A 70 -3.58 6.83 1.35
CA TYR A 70 -2.42 5.96 1.44
C TYR A 70 -2.76 4.48 1.12
N GLY A 71 -3.88 3.99 1.63
CA GLY A 71 -4.36 2.63 1.34
C GLY A 71 -4.51 2.38 -0.16
N PRO A 72 -5.40 3.10 -0.86
CA PRO A 72 -5.61 2.95 -2.31
C PRO A 72 -4.33 3.12 -3.14
N MET A 73 -3.43 4.02 -2.72
CA MET A 73 -2.13 4.19 -3.37
C MET A 73 -1.26 2.92 -3.26
N LEU A 74 -1.13 2.35 -2.05
CA LEU A 74 -0.38 1.11 -1.85
C LEU A 74 -1.01 -0.06 -2.60
N GLU A 75 -2.34 -0.16 -2.61
CA GLU A 75 -3.05 -1.18 -3.37
C GLU A 75 -2.70 -1.08 -4.87
N GLN A 76 -2.77 0.12 -5.45
CA GLN A 76 -2.48 0.34 -6.87
C GLN A 76 -1.02 0.06 -7.23
N ILE A 77 -0.07 0.51 -6.40
CA ILE A 77 1.36 0.23 -6.61
C ILE A 77 1.61 -1.27 -6.55
N SER A 78 1.00 -1.96 -5.58
CA SER A 78 1.16 -3.41 -5.40
C SER A 78 0.57 -4.20 -6.56
N LYS A 79 -0.66 -3.84 -7.00
CA LYS A 79 -1.30 -4.43 -8.19
C LYS A 79 -0.42 -4.27 -9.43
N THR A 80 0.09 -3.06 -9.66
CA THR A 80 0.96 -2.76 -10.82
C THR A 80 2.26 -3.55 -10.76
N HIS A 81 2.89 -3.66 -9.59
CA HIS A 81 4.12 -4.42 -9.40
C HIS A 81 3.90 -5.91 -9.72
N ILE A 82 2.84 -6.51 -9.18
CA ILE A 82 2.50 -7.91 -9.47
C ILE A 82 2.17 -8.11 -10.94
N ALA A 83 1.36 -7.22 -11.55
CA ALA A 83 1.03 -7.30 -12.97
C ALA A 83 2.29 -7.24 -13.84
N HIS A 84 3.26 -6.38 -13.50
CA HIS A 84 4.54 -6.33 -14.20
C HIS A 84 5.31 -7.66 -14.08
N ALA A 85 5.39 -8.23 -12.89
CA ALA A 85 6.09 -9.50 -12.67
C ALA A 85 5.42 -10.69 -13.39
N VAL A 86 4.08 -10.73 -13.39
CA VAL A 86 3.29 -11.70 -14.16
C VAL A 86 3.55 -11.53 -15.66
N ASN A 87 3.60 -10.30 -16.17
CA ASN A 87 3.90 -10.02 -17.57
C ASN A 87 5.32 -10.44 -17.96
N LEU A 88 6.30 -10.27 -17.08
CA LEU A 88 7.65 -10.79 -17.30
C LEU A 88 7.64 -12.32 -17.40
N PHE A 89 6.94 -13.01 -16.50
CA PHE A 89 6.78 -14.46 -16.57
C PHE A 89 6.13 -14.90 -17.89
N TYR A 90 5.05 -14.23 -18.31
CA TYR A 90 4.39 -14.48 -19.59
C TYR A 90 5.33 -14.25 -20.77
N ALA A 91 6.14 -13.20 -20.75
CA ALA A 91 7.12 -12.93 -21.80
C ALA A 91 8.24 -13.99 -21.87
N THR A 92 8.60 -14.61 -20.74
CA THR A 92 9.65 -15.64 -20.69
C THR A 92 9.14 -17.05 -20.98
N GLU A 93 7.93 -17.40 -20.53
CA GLU A 93 7.39 -18.77 -20.58
C GLU A 93 6.27 -18.92 -21.62
N GLY A 94 5.74 -17.81 -22.17
CA GLY A 94 4.66 -17.81 -23.14
C GLY A 94 3.28 -18.14 -22.57
N ARG A 95 3.16 -18.26 -21.24
CA ARG A 95 1.91 -18.59 -20.53
C ARG A 95 1.82 -17.86 -19.20
N TYR A 96 0.61 -17.68 -18.70
CA TYR A 96 0.36 -17.19 -17.34
C TYR A 96 0.49 -18.34 -16.33
N PRO A 97 0.79 -18.05 -15.05
CA PRO A 97 0.80 -19.07 -14.00
C PRO A 97 -0.58 -19.73 -13.88
N GLU A 98 -0.61 -21.06 -13.93
CA GLU A 98 -1.87 -21.84 -13.95
C GLU A 98 -2.40 -22.10 -12.53
N SER A 99 -1.55 -21.91 -11.52
CA SER A 99 -1.88 -22.16 -10.13
C SER A 99 -1.32 -21.09 -9.20
N TYR A 100 -1.95 -20.97 -8.03
CA TYR A 100 -1.48 -20.08 -6.96
C TYR A 100 -0.08 -20.49 -6.45
N ASP A 101 0.20 -21.78 -6.32
CA ASP A 101 1.54 -22.26 -5.93
C ASP A 101 2.61 -21.85 -6.94
N GLU A 102 2.31 -21.97 -8.24
CA GLU A 102 3.22 -21.53 -9.30
C GLU A 102 3.45 -20.02 -9.22
N PHE A 103 2.40 -19.22 -9.05
CA PHE A 103 2.51 -17.79 -8.82
C PHE A 103 3.43 -17.46 -7.64
N MET A 104 3.23 -18.12 -6.49
CA MET A 104 4.05 -17.88 -5.30
C MET A 104 5.52 -18.25 -5.52
N GLN A 105 5.81 -19.35 -6.20
CA GLN A 105 7.20 -19.81 -6.41
C GLN A 105 7.90 -19.05 -7.53
N LYS A 106 7.26 -18.93 -8.70
CA LYS A 106 7.85 -18.40 -9.93
C LYS A 106 7.77 -16.89 -10.06
N ILE A 107 6.82 -16.25 -9.39
CA ILE A 107 6.66 -14.80 -9.47
C ILE A 107 7.11 -14.17 -8.16
N ILE A 108 6.51 -14.52 -7.02
CA ILE A 108 6.83 -13.87 -5.74
C ILE A 108 8.24 -14.22 -5.28
N LYS A 109 8.54 -15.51 -5.09
CA LYS A 109 9.85 -15.94 -4.57
C LYS A 109 10.99 -15.70 -5.55
N ALA A 110 10.80 -16.04 -6.83
CA ALA A 110 11.84 -15.88 -7.84
C ALA A 110 12.25 -14.41 -8.05
N ASN A 111 11.31 -13.47 -7.93
CA ASN A 111 11.59 -12.03 -8.06
C ASN A 111 11.76 -11.32 -6.71
N ASN A 112 11.80 -12.07 -5.59
CA ASN A 112 11.89 -11.57 -4.22
C ASN A 112 10.88 -10.43 -3.91
N ILE A 113 9.65 -10.56 -4.43
CA ILE A 113 8.64 -9.50 -4.32
C ILE A 113 8.10 -9.47 -2.91
N GLN A 114 8.18 -8.29 -2.29
CA GLN A 114 7.68 -8.04 -0.95
C GLN A 114 6.65 -6.90 -1.01
N LEU A 115 5.40 -7.22 -0.73
CA LEU A 115 4.30 -6.26 -0.77
C LEU A 115 4.20 -5.48 0.55
N PRO A 116 3.90 -4.18 0.53
CA PRO A 116 3.67 -3.43 1.75
C PRO A 116 2.39 -3.90 2.44
N VAL A 117 2.41 -4.08 3.76
CA VAL A 117 1.20 -4.45 4.51
C VAL A 117 0.17 -3.32 4.46
N LEU A 118 -1.10 -3.67 4.23
CA LEU A 118 -2.17 -2.70 4.09
C LEU A 118 -2.74 -2.27 5.45
N PRO A 119 -3.13 -0.99 5.60
CA PRO A 119 -3.84 -0.53 6.79
C PRO A 119 -5.24 -1.12 6.86
N GLY A 120 -5.77 -1.30 8.09
CA GLY A 120 -7.14 -1.77 8.31
C GLY A 120 -7.33 -3.29 8.23
N GLY A 121 -6.27 -4.09 8.38
CA GLY A 121 -6.36 -5.55 8.36
C GLY A 121 -6.60 -6.16 6.98
N LYS A 122 -6.58 -5.37 5.91
CA LYS A 122 -6.76 -5.85 4.54
C LYS A 122 -5.64 -6.81 4.14
N GLN A 123 -5.99 -7.79 3.31
CA GLN A 123 -5.07 -8.82 2.84
C GLN A 123 -5.02 -8.84 1.32
N TYR A 124 -3.84 -9.11 0.78
CA TYR A 124 -3.69 -9.37 -0.65
C TYR A 124 -4.09 -10.82 -0.94
N GLN A 125 -4.87 -10.99 -2.00
CA GLN A 125 -5.19 -12.31 -2.54
C GLN A 125 -4.91 -12.32 -4.03
N TYR A 126 -4.41 -13.43 -4.54
CA TYR A 126 -4.16 -13.63 -5.96
C TYR A 126 -5.33 -14.36 -6.60
N ASP A 127 -5.93 -13.72 -7.60
CA ASP A 127 -6.97 -14.31 -8.43
C ASP A 127 -6.31 -15.05 -9.60
N VAL A 128 -6.38 -16.38 -9.55
CA VAL A 128 -5.82 -17.26 -10.58
C VAL A 128 -6.60 -17.14 -11.90
N ALA A 129 -7.91 -16.92 -11.85
CA ALA A 129 -8.75 -16.86 -13.05
C ALA A 129 -8.48 -15.59 -13.87
N ASN A 130 -8.25 -14.47 -13.19
CA ASN A 130 -7.95 -13.18 -13.83
C ASN A 130 -6.46 -12.82 -13.81
N HIS A 131 -5.61 -13.69 -13.27
CA HIS A 131 -4.17 -13.51 -13.11
C HIS A 131 -3.74 -12.19 -12.43
N GLN A 132 -4.53 -11.71 -11.47
CA GLN A 132 -4.38 -10.37 -10.89
C GLN A 132 -4.39 -10.39 -9.37
N LEU A 133 -3.77 -9.37 -8.77
CA LEU A 133 -3.82 -9.15 -7.33
C LEU A 133 -5.10 -8.41 -6.95
N VAL A 134 -5.87 -8.98 -6.05
CA VAL A 134 -7.02 -8.34 -5.43
C VAL A 134 -6.76 -8.09 -3.95
N VAL A 135 -7.48 -7.14 -3.39
CA VAL A 135 -7.39 -6.78 -1.99
C VAL A 135 -8.73 -7.09 -1.37
N VAL A 136 -8.72 -7.95 -0.37
CA VAL A 136 -9.91 -8.28 0.40
C VAL A 136 -9.79 -7.66 1.78
N ASP A 137 -10.93 -7.29 2.35
CA ASP A 137 -11.00 -7.06 3.78
C ASP A 137 -10.70 -8.38 4.52
N ALA A 138 -10.03 -8.32 5.68
CA ALA A 138 -9.87 -9.51 6.51
C ALA A 138 -11.25 -10.15 6.75
N PRO A 139 -11.34 -11.49 6.77
CA PRO A 139 -12.56 -12.15 7.21
C PRO A 139 -12.94 -11.55 8.55
N THR A 140 -14.09 -10.88 8.59
CA THR A 140 -14.66 -10.41 9.84
C THR A 140 -15.13 -11.67 10.55
N ASP A 141 -14.24 -12.25 11.35
CA ASP A 141 -14.66 -13.17 12.38
C ASP A 141 -15.73 -12.43 13.20
N ALA A 142 -16.91 -13.04 13.29
CA ALA A 142 -18.01 -12.54 14.06
C ALA A 142 -17.57 -12.07 15.46
N GLY A 143 -17.89 -10.81 15.80
CA GLY A 143 -17.99 -10.35 17.19
C GLY A 143 -16.70 -10.33 18.02
N ALA A 144 -15.94 -9.23 17.94
CA ALA A 144 -15.04 -8.83 19.01
C ALA A 144 -15.14 -7.32 19.27
N ASN A 145 -16.20 -6.96 20.00
CA ASN A 145 -16.22 -5.91 21.02
C ASN A 145 -15.64 -4.51 20.69
N SER A 146 -16.34 -3.74 19.85
CA SER A 146 -16.53 -2.31 20.10
C SER A 146 -17.69 -2.08 21.08
N GLY A 147 -17.63 -2.76 22.23
CA GLY A 147 -18.40 -2.39 23.40
C GLY A 147 -17.82 -1.10 23.96
N HIS A 148 -18.30 0.02 23.45
CA HIS A 148 -18.23 1.29 24.15
C HIS A 148 -18.97 1.06 25.49
N PRO A 149 -18.34 1.12 26.68
CA PRO A 149 -19.13 1.28 27.88
C PRO A 149 -19.78 2.66 27.75
N ALA A 150 -21.06 2.65 27.37
CA ALA A 150 -21.95 3.79 27.56
C ALA A 150 -21.87 4.12 29.05
N ALA A 151 -21.07 5.13 29.38
CA ALA A 151 -20.96 5.66 30.73
C ALA A 151 -22.36 6.13 31.13
N THR A 152 -22.98 5.33 31.99
CA THR A 152 -24.15 5.67 32.79
C THR A 152 -23.84 6.92 33.59
N GLY A 153 -24.68 7.94 33.44
CA GLY A 153 -24.61 9.16 34.25
C GLY A 153 -24.99 8.90 35.71
N PRO A 154 -24.69 9.87 36.58
CA PRO A 154 -25.60 10.30 37.63
C PRO A 154 -26.23 11.66 37.30
#